data_AF-A0A0A0KS84-F1
#
_entry.id   AF-A0A0A0KS84-F1
#
_cell.length_a   1.000
_cell.length_b   1.000
_cell.length_c   1.000
_cell.angle_alpha   90.00
_cell.angle_beta   90.00
_cell.angle_gamma   90.00
#
_symmetry.space_group_name_H-M   'P 1'
#
loop_
_entity.id
_entity.type
_entity.pdbx_description
1 polymer ?
#
loop_
_entity_poly.entity_id
_entity_poly.type
_entity_poly.pdbx_seq_one_letter_code
_entity_poly.pdbx_strand_id
1 'polypeptide(L)' 'MAEETVELCRTPRRRSCRIPVAMACPSAPRKKPVCLKRKAPPKEGYFRSPDLEVLFGFVTPREEACT' A
#
# COMPACT_ATOMS: atom_id res chain seq x y z
N MET A 1 -21.26 -12.90 -37.64
CA MET A 1 -20.54 -14.18 -37.51
C MET A 1 -19.32 -13.93 -36.63
N ALA A 2 -19.49 -13.92 -35.31
CA ALA A 2 -18.42 -13.60 -34.37
C ALA A 2 -18.41 -14.65 -33.27
N GLU A 3 -17.90 -15.84 -33.58
CA GLU A 3 -17.78 -16.89 -32.58
C GLU A 3 -16.67 -17.87 -32.98
N GLU A 4 -15.40 -17.47 -32.85
CA GLU A 4 -14.29 -18.44 -32.87
C GLU A 4 -13.00 -17.99 -32.14
N THR A 5 -13.03 -16.92 -31.34
CA THR A 5 -11.78 -16.39 -30.72
C THR A 5 -11.67 -16.67 -29.22
N VAL A 6 -12.74 -17.13 -28.56
CA VAL A 6 -12.76 -17.35 -27.10
C VAL A 6 -12.11 -18.66 -26.65
N GLU A 7 -11.95 -19.64 -27.55
CA GLU A 7 -11.35 -20.94 -27.20
C GLU A 7 -9.81 -20.87 -27.14
N LEU A 8 -9.18 -20.01 -27.94
CA LEU A 8 -7.71 -19.89 -28.02
C LEU A 8 -7.09 -19.16 -26.82
N CYS A 9 -7.86 -18.34 -26.09
CA CYS A 9 -7.39 -17.52 -24.98
C CYS A 9 -7.79 -18.10 -23.61
N ARG A 10 -7.85 -19.43 -23.47
CA ARG A 10 -8.22 -20.10 -22.21
C ARG A 10 -7.02 -20.74 -21.52
N THR A 11 -6.98 -20.61 -20.19
CA THR A 11 -5.99 -21.31 -19.35
C THR A 11 -6.05 -22.82 -19.60
N PRO A 12 -4.93 -23.49 -19.93
CA PRO A 12 -4.87 -24.93 -20.15
C PRO A 12 -5.40 -25.73 -18.95
N ARG A 13 -6.38 -26.61 -19.19
CA ARG A 13 -7.05 -27.37 -18.12
C ARG A 13 -6.36 -28.68 -17.73
N ARG A 14 -5.40 -29.15 -18.56
CA ARG A 14 -4.64 -30.40 -18.34
C ARG A 14 -3.86 -30.31 -17.03
N ARG A 15 -3.87 -31.40 -16.24
CA ARG A 15 -3.20 -31.44 -14.92
C ARG A 15 -1.71 -31.10 -14.97
N SER A 16 -1.02 -31.50 -16.04
CA SER A 16 0.40 -31.19 -16.27
C SER A 16 0.73 -29.70 -16.38
N CYS A 17 -0.26 -28.87 -16.74
CA CYS A 17 -0.12 -27.43 -16.90
C CYS A 17 -0.66 -26.64 -15.69
N ARG A 18 -1.25 -27.32 -14.70
CA ARG A 18 -1.79 -26.66 -13.50
C ARG A 18 -0.67 -26.41 -12.50
N ILE A 19 -0.64 -25.21 -11.93
CA ILE A 19 0.24 -24.89 -10.81
C ILE A 19 -0.17 -25.77 -9.61
N PRO A 20 0.79 -26.41 -8.90
CA PRO A 20 0.49 -27.18 -7.71
C PRO A 20 -0.21 -26.33 -6.65
N VAL A 21 -1.33 -26.82 -6.10
CA VAL A 21 -2.17 -26.10 -5.13
C VAL A 21 -1.45 -25.87 -3.79
N ALA A 22 -0.44 -26.69 -3.49
CA ALA A 22 0.21 -26.75 -2.18
C ALA A 22 1.59 -26.04 -2.12
N MET A 23 1.82 -25.01 -2.93
CA MET A 23 2.98 -24.15 -2.70
C MET A 23 2.61 -23.15 -1.60
N ALA A 24 2.92 -23.47 -0.35
CA ALA A 24 2.86 -22.48 0.72
C ALA A 24 3.69 -21.26 0.26
N CYS A 25 3.07 -20.08 0.28
CA CYS A 25 3.77 -18.85 -0.06
C CYS A 25 5.03 -18.74 0.82
N PRO A 26 6.18 -18.32 0.27
CA PRO A 26 7.33 -18.02 1.11
C PRO A 26 6.93 -17.00 2.18
N SER A 27 7.57 -17.07 3.34
CA SER A 27 7.28 -16.13 4.43
C SER A 27 7.48 -14.68 3.95
N ALA A 28 6.60 -13.79 4.42
CA ALA A 28 6.66 -12.38 4.03
C ALA A 28 8.03 -11.76 4.41
N PRO A 29 8.59 -10.89 3.55
CA PRO A 29 9.82 -10.16 3.89
C PRO A 29 9.68 -9.42 5.22
N ARG A 30 10.66 -9.56 6.11
CA ARG A 30 10.66 -8.87 7.40
C ARG A 30 11.00 -7.40 7.21
N LYS A 31 10.11 -6.50 7.64
CA LYS A 31 10.42 -5.06 7.71
C LYS A 31 11.52 -4.83 8.75
N LYS A 32 12.50 -3.97 8.45
CA LYS A 32 13.45 -3.48 9.46
C LYS A 32 12.68 -2.68 10.52
N PRO A 33 13.06 -2.76 11.80
CA PRO A 33 12.46 -1.91 12.82
C PRO A 33 12.75 -0.46 12.46
N VAL A 34 11.70 0.33 12.23
CA VAL A 34 11.85 1.78 12.10
C VAL A 34 12.14 2.31 13.49
N CYS A 35 13.37 2.77 13.73
CA CYS A 35 13.65 3.59 14.88
C CYS A 35 13.01 4.95 14.64
N LEU A 36 11.75 5.09 15.09
CA LEU A 36 11.07 6.38 15.19
C LEU A 36 11.76 7.20 16.28
N LYS A 37 12.97 7.69 16.01
CA LYS A 37 13.52 8.80 16.79
C LYS A 37 12.57 9.96 16.54
N ARG A 38 11.75 10.32 17.53
CA ARG A 38 10.95 11.55 17.48
C ARG A 38 11.95 12.68 17.25
N LYS A 39 12.02 13.16 16.01
CA LYS A 39 12.89 14.27 15.67
C LYS A 39 12.27 15.48 16.37
N ALA A 40 13.07 16.17 17.17
CA ALA A 40 12.66 17.48 17.66
C ALA A 40 12.34 18.36 16.45
N PRO A 41 11.36 19.27 16.57
CA PRO A 41 11.15 20.31 15.57
C PRO A 41 12.46 21.04 15.23
N PRO A 42 12.61 21.54 13.98
CA PRO A 42 13.70 22.43 13.65
C PRO A 42 13.75 23.62 14.61
N LYS A 43 14.97 24.11 14.91
CA LYS A 43 15.18 25.18 15.90
C LYS A 43 14.45 26.46 15.53
N GLU A 44 14.45 26.81 14.24
CA GLU A 44 13.77 27.98 13.68
C GLU A 44 12.29 27.73 13.35
N GLY A 45 11.74 26.57 13.74
CA GLY A 45 10.39 26.15 13.40
C GLY A 45 10.30 25.55 11.99
N TYR A 46 9.11 25.05 11.66
CA TYR A 46 8.84 24.50 10.34
C TYR A 46 8.58 25.61 9.32
N PHE A 47 8.70 25.27 8.05
CA PHE A 47 8.36 26.17 6.95
C PHE A 47 6.92 26.67 7.08
N ARG A 48 6.74 27.99 7.17
CA ARG A 48 5.44 28.66 7.26
C ARG A 48 5.09 29.29 5.92
N SER A 49 4.44 28.53 5.05
CA SER A 49 3.80 29.08 3.85
C SER A 49 2.34 29.43 4.15
N PRO A 50 1.82 30.57 3.64
CA PRO A 50 0.41 30.93 3.79
C PRO A 50 -0.54 29.84 3.28
N ASP A 51 -0.13 29.08 2.26
CA ASP A 51 -0.92 27.98 1.71
C ASP A 51 -1.11 26.81 2.71
N LEU A 52 -0.11 26.53 3.55
CA LEU A 52 -0.17 25.45 4.54
C LEU A 52 -1.05 25.82 5.73
N GLU A 53 -0.98 27.06 6.21
CA GLU A 53 -1.83 27.52 7.32
C GLU A 53 -3.31 27.49 6.90
N VAL A 54 -3.61 27.80 5.64
CA VAL A 54 -4.95 27.66 5.05
C VAL A 54 -5.35 26.19 4.97
N LEU A 55 -4.49 25.33 4.41
CA LEU A 55 -4.77 23.90 4.28
C LEU A 55 -5.03 23.24 5.64
N PHE A 56 -4.17 23.45 6.63
CA PHE A 56 -4.29 22.83 7.95
C PHE A 56 -5.28 23.55 8.87
N GLY A 57 -5.58 24.83 8.64
CA GLY A 57 -6.60 25.58 9.38
C GLY A 57 -8.03 25.06 9.13
N PHE A 58 -8.27 24.45 7.97
CA PHE A 58 -9.54 23.79 7.66
C PHE A 58 -9.61 22.32 8.11
N VAL A 59 -8.49 21.73 8.54
CA VAL A 59 -8.49 20.35 9.04
C VAL A 59 -8.85 20.40 10.52
N THR A 60 -10.07 20.00 10.85
CA THR A 60 -10.45 19.72 12.24
C THR A 60 -9.47 18.70 12.82
N PRO A 61 -8.89 18.93 14.01
CA PRO A 61 -8.06 17.93 14.66
C PRO A 61 -8.80 16.60 14.69
N ARG A 62 -8.25 15.58 14.04
CA ARG A 62 -8.79 14.22 14.17
C ARG A 62 -8.59 13.84 15.62
N GLU A 63 -9.67 13.61 16.35
CA GLU A 63 -9.57 13.07 17.70
C GLU A 63 -8.76 11.78 17.63
N GLU A 64 -7.60 11.76 18.29
CA GLU A 64 -6.83 10.55 18.47
C GLU A 64 -7.71 9.62 19.30
N ALA A 65 -8.28 8.60 18.67
CA ALA A 65 -8.86 7.49 19.41
C ALA A 65 -7.73 6.85 20.22
N CYS A 66 -7.79 7.02 21.53
CA CYS A 66 -6.86 6.39 22.46
C CYS A 66 -6.94 4.87 22.26
N THR A 67 -5.82 4.25 21.89
CA THR A 67 -5.61 2.80 21.94
C THR A 67 -4.23 2.52 22.50
#